data_AF-A0A7C3ZWS2-F1
#
_entry.id   AF-A0A7C3ZWS2-F1
#
_cell.length_a   1.000
_cell.length_b   1.000
_cell.length_c   1.000
_cell.angle_alpha   90.00
_cell.angle_beta   90.00
_cell.angle_gamma   90.00
#
_symmetry.space_group_name_H-M   'P 1'
#
loop_
_entity.id
_entity.type
_entity.pdbx_description
1 polymer ?
#
loop_
_entity_poly.entity_id
_entity_poly.type
_entity_poly.pdbx_seq_one_letter_code
_entity_poly.pdbx_strand_id
1 'polypeptide(L)'
;MKFAKWVAVLGLASTMAIGGGGYAKAAELGELYGQRLDVEVSCEGRDNWRSQYNIPDRYYAPSRTSNQGARFDLACRQHEQCYQKPGTGKSECDTAFLQAMRRLCDNAYSSNGRALGECYTDADKYYRAVARSPESTRQYQQAQSSWGRNDSRQNDDRRRNDLQEEVERLYREMLDITPSLRDINDYVDALERGWNMQRVREDIARSRDARYAIAEVYREVLERNPDSSGLDTYQRALARSWNIDDVREDIADSDEAERAINRIYREILGRNADRDGLRTYQRALARGRSLADVRRDIKNSSEARRRNR
;
A
#
# COMPACT_ATOMS: atom_id res chain seq x y z
N MET A 1 8.98 -60.89 -26.89
CA MET A 1 10.06 -61.30 -27.83
C MET A 1 10.16 -60.27 -28.96
N LYS A 2 11.39 -59.75 -29.16
CA LYS A 2 11.95 -59.07 -30.37
C LYS A 2 11.40 -57.66 -30.72
N PHE A 3 12.07 -56.54 -30.43
CA PHE A 3 13.33 -55.91 -30.96
C PHE A 3 13.25 -55.31 -32.37
N ALA A 4 13.46 -53.98 -32.49
CA ALA A 4 14.35 -53.26 -33.44
C ALA A 4 14.19 -51.75 -33.14
N LYS A 5 15.12 -51.01 -32.51
CA LYS A 5 16.48 -50.57 -32.91
C LYS A 5 16.58 -50.02 -34.35
N TRP A 6 16.75 -48.71 -34.45
CA TRP A 6 17.51 -48.08 -35.53
C TRP A 6 18.55 -47.12 -34.93
N VAL A 7 19.75 -47.21 -35.50
CA VAL A 7 21.02 -46.63 -35.08
C VAL A 7 21.27 -45.30 -35.81
N ALA A 8 22.01 -44.42 -35.14
CA ALA A 8 22.47 -43.11 -35.56
C ALA A 8 23.31 -43.08 -36.84
N VAL A 9 23.27 -41.93 -37.54
CA VAL A 9 24.34 -41.48 -38.43
C VAL A 9 24.79 -40.10 -37.97
N LEU A 10 26.04 -40.03 -37.50
CA LEU A 10 26.82 -38.82 -37.26
C LEU A 10 27.37 -38.32 -38.60
N GLY A 11 27.25 -37.01 -38.86
CA GLY A 11 27.80 -36.33 -40.02
C GLY A 11 28.32 -34.94 -39.65
N LEU A 12 29.58 -34.93 -39.19
CA LEU A 12 30.62 -33.90 -39.25
C LEU A 12 30.28 -32.40 -39.24
N ALA A 13 30.87 -31.75 -38.23
CA ALA A 13 31.02 -30.31 -38.09
C ALA A 13 31.80 -29.67 -39.24
N SER A 14 31.36 -28.47 -39.64
CA SER A 14 32.21 -27.43 -40.23
C SER A 14 32.04 -26.16 -39.41
N THR A 15 33.13 -25.77 -38.76
CA THR A 15 33.34 -24.50 -38.07
C THR A 15 33.49 -23.37 -39.09
N MET A 16 32.70 -22.29 -38.92
CA MET A 16 33.18 -20.92 -39.12
C MET A 16 32.45 -19.98 -38.15
N ALA A 17 33.25 -19.25 -37.39
CA ALA A 17 32.87 -18.33 -36.32
C ALA A 17 32.27 -17.02 -36.88
N ILE A 18 31.45 -16.34 -36.06
CA ILE A 18 31.66 -14.97 -35.54
C ILE A 18 30.44 -14.59 -34.67
N GLY A 19 30.69 -14.23 -33.41
CA GLY A 19 29.81 -13.37 -32.60
C GLY A 19 29.00 -14.03 -31.48
N GLY A 20 29.38 -13.76 -30.22
CA GLY A 20 28.48 -13.88 -29.06
C GLY A 20 28.82 -14.96 -28.02
N GLY A 21 30.00 -14.90 -27.42
CA GLY A 21 30.32 -15.71 -26.24
C GLY A 21 29.51 -15.26 -25.02
N GLY A 22 28.65 -16.14 -24.49
CA GLY A 22 27.89 -15.86 -23.26
C GLY A 22 26.92 -16.94 -22.77
N TYR A 23 26.62 -17.98 -23.56
CA TYR A 23 25.58 -18.96 -23.20
C TYR A 23 26.07 -20.40 -22.98
N ALA A 24 27.35 -20.69 -23.24
CA ALA A 24 27.88 -22.06 -23.18
C ALA A 24 28.27 -22.55 -21.76
N LYS A 25 28.12 -21.74 -20.70
CA LYS A 25 28.47 -22.14 -19.32
C LYS A 25 27.26 -22.39 -18.41
N ALA A 26 26.04 -22.20 -18.90
CA ALA A 26 24.82 -22.46 -18.13
C ALA A 26 24.30 -23.90 -18.29
N ALA A 27 24.73 -24.63 -19.33
CA ALA A 27 24.31 -26.01 -19.58
C ALA A 27 25.07 -27.04 -18.74
N GLU A 28 26.25 -26.70 -18.22
CA GLU A 28 27.11 -27.63 -17.46
C GLU A 28 26.91 -27.56 -15.93
N LEU A 29 26.02 -26.69 -15.45
CA LEU A 29 25.58 -26.67 -14.05
C LEU A 29 24.23 -27.37 -13.84
N GLY A 30 23.76 -28.11 -14.86
CA GLY A 30 22.49 -28.85 -14.85
C GLY A 30 22.53 -30.23 -14.19
N GLU A 31 23.69 -30.72 -13.71
CA GLU A 31 23.82 -32.12 -13.26
C GLU A 31 24.03 -32.33 -11.75
N LEU A 32 24.07 -31.29 -10.90
CA LEU A 32 24.31 -31.46 -9.46
C LEU A 32 23.05 -31.53 -8.58
N TYR A 33 21.86 -31.29 -9.13
CA TYR A 33 20.59 -31.42 -8.40
C TYR A 33 19.49 -32.03 -9.28
N GLY A 34 19.72 -33.26 -9.75
CA GLY A 34 18.74 -34.10 -10.42
C GLY A 34 17.67 -34.64 -9.46
N GLN A 35 16.72 -33.81 -9.04
CA GLN A 35 15.42 -34.27 -8.55
C GLN A 35 14.31 -33.52 -9.28
N ARG A 36 13.40 -34.29 -9.88
CA ARG A 36 12.15 -33.81 -10.48
C ARG A 36 11.41 -32.95 -9.44
N LEU A 37 11.31 -31.65 -9.71
CA LEU A 37 10.51 -30.71 -8.93
C LEU A 37 9.05 -30.81 -9.38
N ASP A 38 8.36 -31.86 -8.95
CA ASP A 38 6.89 -31.96 -9.04
C ASP A 38 6.24 -31.39 -7.76
N VAL A 39 6.89 -30.42 -7.09
CA VAL A 39 6.37 -29.79 -5.86
C VAL A 39 5.70 -28.48 -6.24
N GLU A 40 4.44 -28.32 -5.88
CA GLU A 40 3.67 -27.11 -6.13
C GLU A 40 4.28 -25.91 -5.39
N VAL A 41 4.98 -25.03 -6.12
CA VAL A 41 5.56 -23.80 -5.60
C VAL A 41 4.56 -22.66 -5.82
N SER A 42 3.65 -22.46 -4.87
CA SER A 42 2.74 -21.29 -4.82
C SER A 42 2.99 -20.49 -3.54
N CYS A 43 2.65 -19.20 -3.57
CA CYS A 43 2.66 -18.35 -2.38
C CYS A 43 1.73 -18.89 -1.28
N GLU A 44 0.67 -19.61 -1.63
CA GLU A 44 -0.27 -20.26 -0.69
C GLU A 44 0.10 -21.70 -0.34
N GLY A 45 0.93 -22.36 -1.17
CA GLY A 45 1.42 -23.73 -0.96
C GLY A 45 2.45 -23.79 0.17
N ARG A 46 1.99 -23.78 1.43
CA ARG A 46 2.82 -23.56 2.61
C ARG A 46 3.80 -24.69 2.96
N ASP A 47 3.59 -25.93 2.55
CA ASP A 47 4.06 -27.03 3.42
C ASP A 47 5.09 -28.03 2.85
N ASN A 48 5.74 -27.79 1.70
CA ASN A 48 6.77 -28.74 1.23
C ASN A 48 8.09 -28.09 0.80
N TRP A 49 8.07 -27.14 -0.15
CA TRP A 49 9.32 -26.58 -0.68
C TRP A 49 10.00 -25.59 0.28
N ARG A 50 9.24 -24.78 1.05
CA ARG A 50 9.82 -23.79 1.97
C ARG A 50 10.68 -24.43 3.06
N SER A 51 10.19 -25.53 3.64
CA SER A 51 10.92 -26.34 4.62
C SER A 51 12.12 -27.05 4.00
N GLN A 52 11.99 -27.54 2.75
CA GLN A 52 13.08 -28.17 2.00
C GLN A 52 14.26 -27.20 1.74
N TYR A 53 13.98 -25.92 1.54
CA TYR A 53 14.99 -24.90 1.20
C TYR A 53 15.32 -23.93 2.34
N ASN A 54 14.74 -24.11 3.54
CA ASN A 54 14.89 -23.23 4.69
C ASN A 54 14.62 -21.75 4.37
N ILE A 55 13.53 -21.47 3.65
CA ILE A 55 13.15 -20.13 3.21
C ILE A 55 12.00 -19.61 4.09
N PRO A 56 12.18 -18.54 4.88
CA PRO A 56 11.15 -18.05 5.80
C PRO A 56 10.13 -17.13 5.10
N ASP A 57 8.85 -17.18 5.51
CA ASP A 57 7.79 -16.24 5.06
C ASP A 57 8.09 -14.78 5.44
N ARG A 58 8.83 -14.63 6.55
CA ARG A 58 9.33 -13.36 7.05
C ARG A 58 10.79 -13.54 7.41
N TYR A 59 11.66 -12.76 6.78
CA TYR A 59 13.05 -12.70 7.21
C TYR A 59 13.15 -11.87 8.48
N TYR A 60 13.60 -12.51 9.56
CA TYR A 60 13.99 -11.87 10.81
C TYR A 60 15.51 -11.87 10.89
N ALA A 61 16.12 -10.70 11.08
CA ALA A 61 17.55 -10.65 11.35
C ALA A 61 17.86 -11.42 12.64
N PRO A 62 18.98 -12.15 12.71
CA PRO A 62 19.43 -12.79 13.93
C PRO A 62 19.88 -11.72 14.95
N SER A 63 18.92 -11.12 15.65
CA SER A 63 19.13 -10.09 16.69
C SER A 63 17.92 -10.02 17.62
N ARG A 64 18.16 -9.90 18.93
CA ARG A 64 17.13 -9.82 19.99
C ARG A 64 16.37 -8.47 20.03
N THR A 65 16.57 -7.57 19.07
CA THR A 65 16.10 -6.17 19.17
C THR A 65 15.30 -5.64 17.98
N SER A 66 15.12 -6.39 16.89
CA SER A 66 14.26 -5.94 15.76
C SER A 66 13.01 -6.80 15.66
N ASN A 67 11.84 -6.20 15.97
CA ASN A 67 10.53 -6.80 15.68
C ASN A 67 10.07 -6.54 14.23
N GLN A 68 10.85 -5.80 13.44
CA GLN A 68 10.54 -5.47 12.05
C GLN A 68 11.12 -6.56 11.13
N GLY A 69 10.30 -7.55 10.79
CA GLY A 69 10.65 -8.59 9.81
C GLY A 69 10.29 -8.16 8.39
N ALA A 70 11.13 -8.47 7.40
CA ALA A 70 10.83 -8.26 6.00
C ALA A 70 9.80 -9.32 5.53
N ARG A 71 8.62 -8.87 5.10
CA ARG A 71 7.45 -9.71 4.83
C ARG A 71 7.39 -10.18 3.37
N PHE A 72 8.19 -11.20 3.01
CA PHE A 72 8.20 -11.74 1.65
C PHE A 72 6.86 -12.37 1.24
N ASP A 73 6.07 -12.84 2.21
CA ASP A 73 4.69 -13.28 2.00
C ASP A 73 3.81 -12.24 1.28
N LEU A 74 4.01 -10.95 1.58
CA LEU A 74 3.27 -9.87 0.95
C LEU A 74 3.67 -9.65 -0.51
N ALA A 75 4.98 -9.60 -0.76
CA ALA A 75 5.52 -9.46 -2.11
C ALA A 75 5.13 -10.65 -3.00
N CYS A 76 5.08 -11.85 -2.42
CA CYS A 76 4.66 -13.07 -3.12
C CYS A 76 3.20 -12.98 -3.59
N ARG A 77 2.26 -12.60 -2.72
CA ARG A 77 0.85 -12.42 -3.12
C ARG A 77 0.67 -11.38 -4.23
N GLN A 78 1.43 -10.28 -4.18
CA GLN A 78 1.41 -9.26 -5.24
C GLN A 78 1.96 -9.78 -6.58
N HIS A 79 2.92 -10.71 -6.52
CA HIS A 79 3.46 -11.38 -7.71
C HIS A 79 2.44 -12.31 -8.37
N GLU A 80 1.72 -13.13 -7.58
CA GLU A 80 0.63 -13.96 -8.10
C GLU A 80 -0.49 -13.12 -8.74
N GLN A 81 -0.86 -11.99 -8.11
CA GLN A 81 -1.80 -11.03 -8.70
C GLN A 81 -1.27 -10.43 -10.01
N CYS A 82 0.04 -10.19 -10.11
CA CYS A 82 0.65 -9.70 -11.34
C CYS A 82 0.57 -10.73 -12.48
N TYR A 83 0.81 -12.01 -12.20
CA TYR A 83 0.63 -13.08 -13.20
C TYR A 83 -0.81 -13.19 -13.71
N GLN A 84 -1.78 -12.77 -12.88
CA GLN A 84 -3.17 -12.70 -13.26
C GLN A 84 -3.47 -11.46 -14.11
N LYS A 85 -2.59 -10.47 -14.28
CA LYS A 85 -2.90 -9.31 -15.15
C LYS A 85 -2.80 -9.68 -16.64
N PRO A 86 -3.85 -9.44 -17.45
CA PRO A 86 -3.80 -9.73 -18.88
C PRO A 86 -2.73 -8.91 -19.59
N GLY A 87 -1.93 -9.55 -20.45
CA GLY A 87 -0.94 -8.86 -21.29
C GLY A 87 0.31 -8.38 -20.55
N THR A 88 0.37 -8.48 -19.23
CA THR A 88 1.59 -8.23 -18.45
C THR A 88 2.59 -9.36 -18.69
N GLY A 89 3.81 -9.01 -19.08
CA GLY A 89 4.85 -10.00 -19.32
C GLY A 89 5.32 -10.66 -18.03
N LYS A 90 5.50 -11.99 -18.02
CA LYS A 90 6.05 -12.73 -16.86
C LYS A 90 7.30 -12.07 -16.27
N SER A 91 8.22 -11.66 -17.13
CA SER A 91 9.48 -11.02 -16.73
C SER A 91 9.27 -9.68 -16.01
N GLU A 92 8.20 -8.95 -16.31
CA GLU A 92 7.86 -7.69 -15.65
C GLU A 92 7.41 -7.95 -14.22
N CYS A 93 6.50 -8.92 -14.04
CA CYS A 93 6.05 -9.37 -12.72
C CYS A 93 7.20 -9.93 -11.88
N ASP A 94 8.05 -10.76 -12.48
CA ASP A 94 9.21 -11.34 -11.82
C ASP A 94 10.18 -10.24 -11.33
N THR A 95 10.45 -9.24 -12.16
CA THR A 95 11.30 -8.10 -11.77
C THR A 95 10.67 -7.29 -10.64
N ALA A 96 9.39 -6.96 -10.75
CA ALA A 96 8.66 -6.19 -9.74
C ALA A 96 8.63 -6.92 -8.39
N PHE A 97 8.52 -8.25 -8.41
CA PHE A 97 8.53 -9.08 -7.22
C PHE A 97 9.86 -9.02 -6.46
N LEU A 98 10.99 -9.20 -7.16
CA LEU A 98 12.32 -9.09 -6.53
C LEU A 98 12.55 -7.67 -5.98
N GLN A 99 12.13 -6.64 -6.70
CA GLN A 99 12.23 -5.25 -6.24
C GLN A 99 11.37 -4.99 -4.99
N ALA A 100 10.16 -5.55 -4.92
CA ALA A 100 9.30 -5.44 -3.75
C ALA A 100 9.96 -6.08 -2.51
N MET A 101 10.55 -7.27 -2.64
CA MET A 101 11.28 -7.91 -1.53
C MET A 101 12.51 -7.11 -1.08
N ARG A 102 13.28 -6.55 -2.02
CA ARG A 102 14.42 -5.70 -1.69
C ARG A 102 14.01 -4.45 -0.91
N ARG A 103 12.94 -3.77 -1.32
CA ARG A 103 12.38 -2.62 -0.57
C ARG A 103 11.94 -3.00 0.85
N LEU A 104 11.37 -4.19 1.04
CA LEU A 104 11.02 -4.69 2.37
C LEU A 104 12.26 -4.91 3.24
N CYS A 105 13.36 -5.41 2.67
CA CYS A 105 14.65 -5.52 3.36
C CYS A 105 15.22 -4.15 3.74
N ASP A 106 15.18 -3.18 2.82
CA ASP A 106 15.65 -1.81 3.07
C ASP A 106 14.89 -1.16 4.24
N ASN A 107 13.57 -1.27 4.22
CA ASN A 107 12.72 -0.70 5.27
C ASN A 107 12.96 -1.34 6.64
N ALA A 108 13.26 -2.64 6.69
CA ALA A 108 13.46 -3.37 7.93
C ALA A 108 14.90 -3.27 8.48
N TYR A 109 15.91 -3.10 7.62
CA TYR A 109 17.32 -3.29 8.00
C TYR A 109 18.29 -2.22 7.49
N SER A 110 17.81 -1.07 7.00
CA SER A 110 18.66 0.03 6.47
C SER A 110 19.83 0.45 7.37
N SER A 111 19.70 0.35 8.70
CA SER A 111 20.74 0.72 9.67
C SER A 111 21.72 -0.42 10.03
N ASN A 112 21.52 -1.64 9.51
CA ASN A 112 22.34 -2.81 9.79
C ASN A 112 22.77 -3.50 8.49
N GLY A 113 23.93 -3.10 7.95
CA GLY A 113 24.41 -3.58 6.65
C GLY A 113 24.62 -5.09 6.55
N ARG A 114 24.97 -5.77 7.65
CA ARG A 114 25.10 -7.24 7.67
C ARG A 114 23.73 -7.92 7.56
N ALA A 115 22.78 -7.50 8.40
CA ALA A 115 21.42 -8.03 8.35
C ALA A 115 20.71 -7.72 7.02
N LEU A 116 20.99 -6.55 6.43
CA LEU A 116 20.49 -6.16 5.12
C LEU A 116 21.04 -7.07 4.01
N GLY A 117 22.34 -7.36 4.01
CA GLY A 117 22.97 -8.28 3.05
C GLY A 117 22.44 -9.71 3.17
N GLU A 118 22.22 -10.20 4.40
CA GLU A 118 21.59 -11.50 4.65
C GLU A 118 20.11 -11.52 4.17
N CYS A 119 19.35 -10.45 4.42
CA CYS A 119 17.96 -10.30 3.94
C CYS A 119 17.87 -10.34 2.41
N TYR A 120 18.75 -9.63 1.70
CA TYR A 120 18.81 -9.69 0.24
C TYR A 120 19.17 -11.07 -0.30
N THR A 121 20.05 -11.78 0.39
CA THR A 121 20.43 -13.16 0.03
C THR A 121 19.23 -14.08 0.11
N ASP A 122 18.41 -13.95 1.15
CA ASP A 122 17.19 -14.75 1.30
C ASP A 122 16.08 -14.30 0.34
N ALA A 123 15.98 -13.00 0.03
CA ALA A 123 15.09 -12.50 -1.02
C ALA A 123 15.43 -13.10 -2.40
N ASP A 124 16.71 -13.27 -2.74
CA ASP A 124 17.14 -13.89 -4.00
C ASP A 124 16.80 -15.39 -4.04
N LYS A 125 17.00 -16.12 -2.94
CA LYS A 125 16.58 -17.52 -2.82
C LYS A 125 15.06 -17.66 -3.00
N TYR A 126 14.30 -16.80 -2.32
CA TYR A 126 12.84 -16.77 -2.41
C TYR A 126 12.39 -16.47 -3.84
N TYR A 127 12.99 -15.46 -4.48
CA TYR A 127 12.73 -15.10 -5.87
C TYR A 127 13.00 -16.26 -6.84
N ARG A 128 14.14 -16.95 -6.72
CA ARG A 128 14.47 -18.08 -7.60
C ARG A 128 13.48 -19.23 -7.46
N ALA A 129 13.08 -19.55 -6.23
CA ALA A 129 12.12 -20.61 -5.97
C ALA A 129 10.74 -20.27 -6.57
N VAL A 130 10.24 -19.06 -6.35
CA VAL A 130 8.87 -18.68 -6.71
C VAL A 130 8.73 -18.19 -8.14
N ALA A 131 9.67 -17.41 -8.66
CA ALA A 131 9.53 -16.75 -9.96
C ALA A 131 10.40 -17.36 -11.08
N ARG A 132 11.42 -18.17 -10.75
CA ARG A 132 12.29 -18.81 -11.77
C ARG A 132 12.04 -20.31 -11.93
N SER A 133 11.09 -20.88 -11.21
CA SER A 133 10.75 -22.30 -11.33
C SER A 133 9.97 -22.62 -12.62
N PRO A 134 10.08 -23.85 -13.15
CA PRO A 134 9.20 -24.33 -14.22
C PRO A 134 7.71 -24.21 -13.85
N GLU A 135 7.38 -24.38 -12.58
CA GLU A 135 6.03 -24.26 -12.01
C GLU A 135 5.51 -22.83 -12.16
N SER A 136 6.32 -21.82 -11.85
CA SER A 136 5.96 -20.40 -12.06
C SER A 136 5.62 -20.09 -13.52
N THR A 137 6.32 -20.75 -14.45
CA THR A 137 6.07 -20.60 -15.88
C THR A 137 4.75 -21.27 -16.27
N ARG A 138 4.45 -22.45 -15.71
CA ARG A 138 3.16 -23.13 -15.91
C ARG A 138 2.00 -22.33 -15.30
N GLN A 139 2.16 -21.80 -14.08
CA GLN A 139 1.17 -20.94 -13.41
C GLN A 139 0.90 -19.68 -14.22
N TYR A 140 1.95 -18.98 -14.67
CA TYR A 140 1.81 -17.82 -15.55
C TYR A 140 1.10 -18.21 -16.86
N GLN A 141 1.53 -19.27 -17.55
CA GLN A 141 0.89 -19.72 -18.78
C GLN A 141 -0.56 -20.16 -18.56
N GLN A 142 -0.89 -20.78 -17.43
CA GLN A 142 -2.24 -21.18 -17.07
C GLN A 142 -3.11 -19.96 -16.75
N ALA A 143 -2.60 -18.97 -16.03
CA ALA A 143 -3.28 -17.69 -15.80
C ALA A 143 -3.54 -16.97 -17.14
N GLN A 144 -2.51 -16.81 -17.96
CA GLN A 144 -2.57 -16.17 -19.28
C GLN A 144 -3.44 -16.94 -20.29
N SER A 145 -3.50 -18.27 -20.24
CA SER A 145 -4.39 -19.07 -21.09
C SER A 145 -5.84 -19.15 -20.58
N SER A 146 -6.06 -18.98 -19.28
CA SER A 146 -7.40 -18.80 -18.70
C SER A 146 -8.03 -17.50 -19.17
N TRP A 147 -7.22 -16.46 -19.41
CA TRP A 147 -7.66 -15.22 -20.05
C TRP A 147 -8.08 -15.42 -21.51
N GLY A 148 -7.47 -16.35 -22.25
CA GLY A 148 -7.77 -16.60 -23.66
C GLY A 148 -9.11 -17.28 -23.97
N ARG A 149 -9.96 -17.57 -22.98
CA ARG A 149 -11.22 -18.33 -23.18
C ARG A 149 -12.50 -17.68 -22.69
N ASN A 150 -12.48 -16.50 -22.05
CA ASN A 150 -13.73 -15.93 -21.53
C ASN A 150 -13.70 -14.39 -21.46
N ASP A 151 -14.29 -13.74 -22.47
CA ASP A 151 -14.43 -12.27 -22.57
C ASP A 151 -15.27 -11.70 -21.40
N SER A 152 -16.26 -12.44 -20.90
CA SER A 152 -17.12 -12.00 -19.79
C SER A 152 -16.37 -11.87 -18.46
N ARG A 153 -15.49 -12.82 -18.11
CA ARG A 153 -14.71 -12.77 -16.85
C ARG A 153 -13.71 -11.61 -16.84
N GLN A 154 -13.15 -11.26 -18.01
CA GLN A 154 -12.28 -10.09 -18.16
C GLN A 154 -12.99 -8.77 -17.88
N ASN A 155 -14.24 -8.65 -18.31
CA ASN A 155 -15.01 -7.44 -18.09
C ASN A 155 -15.42 -7.31 -16.62
N ASP A 156 -15.71 -8.43 -15.94
CA ASP A 156 -16.03 -8.44 -14.51
C ASP A 156 -14.82 -8.02 -13.65
N ASP A 157 -13.63 -8.56 -13.91
CA ASP A 157 -12.41 -8.22 -13.15
C ASP A 157 -11.95 -6.77 -13.39
N ARG A 158 -12.03 -6.28 -14.64
CA ARG A 158 -11.74 -4.86 -14.95
C ARG A 158 -12.72 -3.94 -14.24
N ARG A 159 -14.01 -4.20 -14.37
CA ARG A 159 -15.06 -3.43 -13.69
C ARG A 159 -14.83 -3.41 -12.18
N ARG A 160 -14.46 -4.54 -11.58
CA ARG A 160 -14.20 -4.62 -10.13
C ARG A 160 -13.01 -3.77 -9.72
N ASN A 161 -11.91 -3.78 -10.49
CA ASN A 161 -10.75 -2.92 -10.23
C ASN A 161 -11.10 -1.43 -10.39
N ASP A 162 -11.87 -1.06 -11.42
CA ASP A 162 -12.33 0.31 -11.64
C ASP A 162 -13.17 0.81 -10.44
N LEU A 163 -14.05 -0.04 -9.91
CA LEU A 163 -14.83 0.25 -8.71
C LEU A 163 -13.95 0.39 -7.46
N GLN A 164 -12.90 -0.43 -7.32
CA GLN A 164 -11.96 -0.30 -6.21
C GLN A 164 -11.25 1.06 -6.22
N GLU A 165 -10.74 1.49 -7.39
CA GLU A 165 -10.08 2.78 -7.56
C GLU A 165 -11.04 3.94 -7.31
N GLU A 166 -12.29 3.83 -7.75
CA GLU A 166 -13.32 4.84 -7.54
C GLU A 166 -13.71 4.98 -6.07
N VAL A 167 -13.87 3.86 -5.35
CA VAL A 167 -14.14 3.86 -3.89
C VAL A 167 -12.95 4.43 -3.11
N GLU A 168 -11.72 4.04 -3.45
CA GLU A 168 -10.52 4.58 -2.80
C GLU A 168 -10.41 6.09 -3.02
N ARG A 169 -10.63 6.55 -4.25
CA ARG A 169 -10.63 7.98 -4.58
C ARG A 169 -11.69 8.73 -3.77
N LEU A 170 -12.92 8.21 -3.70
CA LEU A 170 -13.99 8.82 -2.90
C LEU A 170 -13.59 8.93 -1.42
N TYR A 171 -13.00 7.89 -0.84
CA TYR A 171 -12.55 7.89 0.55
C TYR A 171 -11.51 8.99 0.82
N ARG A 172 -10.51 9.09 -0.07
CA ARG A 172 -9.44 10.09 0.03
C ARG A 172 -10.00 11.50 -0.14
N GLU A 173 -10.85 11.72 -1.12
CA GLU A 173 -11.48 13.02 -1.37
C GLU A 173 -12.42 13.43 -0.24
N MET A 174 -13.12 12.49 0.40
CA MET A 174 -14.05 12.81 1.48
C MET A 174 -13.38 13.01 2.83
N LEU A 175 -12.42 12.15 3.19
CA LEU A 175 -11.94 12.02 4.56
C LEU A 175 -10.42 12.24 4.69
N ASP A 176 -9.68 12.38 3.59
CA ASP A 176 -8.22 12.36 3.56
C ASP A 176 -7.61 11.11 4.24
N ILE A 177 -8.31 9.97 4.11
CA ILE A 177 -7.91 8.69 4.69
C ILE A 177 -7.74 7.66 3.57
N THR A 178 -6.70 6.83 3.67
CA THR A 178 -6.56 5.62 2.85
C THR A 178 -7.32 4.46 3.51
N PRO A 179 -8.39 3.93 2.88
CA PRO A 179 -9.20 2.86 3.47
C PRO A 179 -8.46 1.51 3.47
N SER A 180 -8.94 0.57 4.29
CA SER A 180 -8.41 -0.79 4.25
C SER A 180 -8.91 -1.55 3.00
N LEU A 181 -8.15 -2.54 2.54
CA LEU A 181 -8.60 -3.44 1.46
C LEU A 181 -9.93 -4.15 1.78
N ARG A 182 -10.24 -4.35 3.06
CA ARG A 182 -11.52 -4.94 3.47
C ARG A 182 -12.67 -3.96 3.20
N ASP A 183 -12.54 -2.72 3.64
CA ASP A 183 -13.59 -1.71 3.47
C ASP A 183 -13.84 -1.43 1.98
N ILE A 184 -12.78 -1.35 1.17
CA ILE A 184 -12.89 -1.23 -0.29
C ILE A 184 -13.73 -2.38 -0.87
N ASN A 185 -13.40 -3.64 -0.52
CA ASN A 185 -14.11 -4.80 -1.04
C ASN A 185 -15.57 -4.85 -0.58
N ASP A 186 -15.87 -4.47 0.66
CA ASP A 186 -17.24 -4.42 1.19
C ASP A 186 -18.13 -3.44 0.39
N TYR A 187 -17.59 -2.28 -0.02
CA TYR A 187 -18.30 -1.33 -0.87
C TYR A 187 -18.40 -1.78 -2.33
N VAL A 188 -17.37 -2.39 -2.88
CA VAL A 188 -17.41 -2.96 -4.25
C VAL A 188 -18.50 -4.03 -4.34
N ASP A 189 -18.61 -4.92 -3.35
CA ASP A 189 -19.69 -5.91 -3.26
C ASP A 189 -21.07 -5.24 -3.12
N ALA A 190 -21.16 -4.09 -2.46
CA ALA A 190 -22.41 -3.34 -2.36
C ALA A 190 -22.81 -2.70 -3.71
N LEU A 191 -21.85 -2.13 -4.44
CA LEU A 191 -22.05 -1.56 -5.78
C LEU A 191 -22.48 -2.62 -6.78
N GLU A 192 -21.88 -3.81 -6.73
CA GLU A 192 -22.30 -4.95 -7.55
C GLU A 192 -23.72 -5.44 -7.23
N ARG A 193 -24.17 -5.28 -5.98
CA ARG A 193 -25.56 -5.54 -5.55
C ARG A 193 -26.53 -4.39 -5.87
N GLY A 194 -26.10 -3.39 -6.64
CA GLY A 194 -26.95 -2.30 -7.12
C GLY A 194 -26.95 -1.06 -6.24
N TRP A 195 -25.99 -0.91 -5.32
CA TRP A 195 -25.74 0.41 -4.72
C TRP A 195 -25.20 1.36 -5.79
N ASN A 196 -25.40 2.66 -5.58
CA ASN A 196 -24.74 3.71 -6.33
C ASN A 196 -23.69 4.40 -5.45
N MET A 197 -22.82 5.21 -6.07
CA MET A 197 -21.77 5.92 -5.35
C MET A 197 -22.29 6.91 -4.30
N GLN A 198 -23.48 7.48 -4.50
CA GLN A 198 -24.11 8.34 -3.50
C GLN A 198 -24.44 7.55 -2.21
N ARG A 199 -24.90 6.32 -2.32
CA ARG A 199 -25.16 5.46 -1.17
C ARG A 199 -23.88 5.01 -0.47
N VAL A 200 -22.81 4.77 -1.23
CA VAL A 200 -21.46 4.51 -0.67
C VAL A 200 -20.98 5.72 0.12
N ARG A 201 -21.09 6.93 -0.44
CA ARG A 201 -20.78 8.18 0.24
C ARG A 201 -21.55 8.35 1.56
N GLU A 202 -22.85 8.08 1.55
CA GLU A 202 -23.70 8.18 2.75
C GLU A 202 -23.26 7.21 3.86
N ASP A 203 -22.83 6.00 3.49
CA ASP A 203 -22.35 5.00 4.43
C ASP A 203 -20.95 5.35 4.99
N ILE A 204 -20.02 5.78 4.13
CA ILE A 204 -18.71 6.30 4.51
C ILE A 204 -18.88 7.44 5.52
N ALA A 205 -19.80 8.38 5.26
CA ALA A 205 -20.06 9.51 6.16
C ALA A 205 -20.55 9.08 7.56
N ARG A 206 -21.19 7.93 7.68
CA ARG A 206 -21.68 7.37 8.96
C ARG A 206 -20.70 6.41 9.64
N SER A 207 -19.64 6.04 8.92
CA SER A 207 -18.63 5.06 9.32
C SER A 207 -17.82 5.50 10.55
N ARG A 208 -17.00 4.58 11.08
CA ARG A 208 -16.06 4.91 12.16
C ARG A 208 -14.97 5.87 11.70
N ASP A 209 -14.51 5.75 10.45
CA ASP A 209 -13.43 6.58 9.91
C ASP A 209 -13.87 8.04 9.79
N ALA A 210 -15.09 8.29 9.32
CA ALA A 210 -15.64 9.65 9.31
C ALA A 210 -15.73 10.24 10.72
N ARG A 211 -16.10 9.45 11.73
CA ARG A 211 -16.12 9.92 13.13
C ARG A 211 -14.72 10.25 13.63
N TYR A 212 -13.72 9.45 13.29
CA TYR A 212 -12.33 9.73 13.66
C TYR A 212 -11.80 10.98 12.98
N ALA A 213 -12.02 11.14 11.67
CA ALA A 213 -11.62 12.31 10.90
C ALA A 213 -12.25 13.60 11.45
N ILE A 214 -13.58 13.61 11.68
CA ILE A 214 -14.26 14.76 12.29
C ILE A 214 -13.68 15.05 13.67
N ALA A 215 -13.50 14.02 14.50
CA ALA A 215 -12.97 14.20 15.85
C ALA A 215 -11.53 14.75 15.85
N GLU A 216 -10.72 14.41 14.85
CA GLU A 216 -9.37 14.96 14.66
C GLU A 216 -9.42 16.45 14.34
N VAL A 217 -10.25 16.86 13.38
CA VAL A 217 -10.47 18.29 13.08
C VAL A 217 -10.89 19.06 14.33
N TYR A 218 -11.83 18.53 15.12
CA TYR A 218 -12.26 19.14 16.38
C TYR A 218 -11.10 19.29 17.39
N ARG A 219 -10.25 18.25 17.54
CA ARG A 219 -9.11 18.31 18.46
C ARG A 219 -8.08 19.33 18.01
N GLU A 220 -7.85 19.45 16.72
CA GLU A 220 -6.88 20.39 16.17
C GLU A 220 -7.38 21.84 16.20
N VAL A 221 -8.63 22.07 15.79
CA VAL A 221 -9.20 23.41 15.63
C VAL A 221 -9.79 23.95 16.92
N LEU A 222 -10.25 23.09 17.85
CA LEU A 222 -10.94 23.49 19.08
C LEU A 222 -10.35 22.91 20.37
N GLU A 223 -9.33 22.04 20.31
CA GLU A 223 -8.73 21.35 21.47
C GLU A 223 -9.73 20.52 22.29
N ARG A 224 -10.77 19.97 21.64
CA ARG A 224 -11.79 19.11 22.29
C ARG A 224 -12.31 18.04 21.35
N ASN A 225 -13.07 17.09 21.89
CA ASN A 225 -13.85 16.15 21.08
C ASN A 225 -15.20 16.78 20.66
N PRO A 226 -15.79 16.33 19.52
CA PRO A 226 -17.15 16.69 19.16
C PRO A 226 -18.13 16.11 20.16
N ASP A 227 -19.23 16.83 20.40
CA ASP A 227 -20.42 16.23 21.00
C ASP A 227 -21.25 15.48 19.96
N SER A 228 -22.32 14.83 20.41
CA SER A 228 -23.19 14.02 19.55
C SER A 228 -23.89 14.84 18.46
N SER A 229 -24.25 16.10 18.75
CA SER A 229 -24.92 16.99 17.79
C SER A 229 -23.95 17.51 16.73
N GLY A 230 -22.76 17.94 17.14
CA GLY A 230 -21.70 18.36 16.22
C GLY A 230 -21.27 17.23 15.30
N LEU A 231 -21.08 16.03 15.85
CA LEU A 231 -20.75 14.84 15.05
C LEU A 231 -21.84 14.54 14.01
N ASP A 232 -23.10 14.45 14.42
CA ASP A 232 -24.24 14.18 13.51
C ASP A 232 -24.41 15.29 12.44
N THR A 233 -24.08 16.53 12.78
CA THR A 233 -24.12 17.66 11.83
C THR A 233 -23.14 17.45 10.69
N TYR A 234 -21.87 17.20 11.00
CA TYR A 234 -20.84 17.03 9.98
C TYR A 234 -20.95 15.68 9.25
N GLN A 235 -21.41 14.61 9.89
CA GLN A 235 -21.71 13.37 9.18
C GLN A 235 -22.81 13.57 8.12
N ARG A 236 -23.84 14.39 8.41
CA ARG A 236 -24.86 14.75 7.42
C ARG A 236 -24.32 15.67 6.32
N ALA A 237 -23.37 16.54 6.63
CA ALA A 237 -22.71 17.38 5.62
C ALA A 237 -21.84 16.53 4.67
N LEU A 238 -21.02 15.63 5.21
CA LEU A 238 -20.19 14.69 4.44
C LEU A 238 -21.05 13.85 3.47
N ALA A 239 -22.21 13.39 3.93
CA ALA A 239 -23.16 12.63 3.11
C ALA A 239 -23.73 13.43 1.91
N ARG A 240 -23.76 14.77 1.98
CA ARG A 240 -24.41 15.63 0.97
C ARG A 240 -23.47 16.19 -0.10
N SER A 241 -22.19 16.35 0.20
CA SER A 241 -21.09 16.64 -0.75
C SER A 241 -19.83 17.16 -0.06
N TRP A 242 -19.88 17.48 1.23
CA TRP A 242 -18.72 18.04 1.93
C TRP A 242 -17.59 17.03 2.07
N ASN A 243 -16.36 17.51 2.02
CA ASN A 243 -15.18 16.77 2.46
C ASN A 243 -14.72 17.23 3.85
N ILE A 244 -13.66 16.62 4.37
CA ILE A 244 -13.12 16.93 5.69
C ILE A 244 -12.48 18.33 5.77
N ASP A 245 -12.03 18.88 4.64
CA ASP A 245 -11.51 20.25 4.58
C ASP A 245 -12.64 21.28 4.71
N ASP A 246 -13.79 21.03 4.08
CA ASP A 246 -14.99 21.87 4.25
C ASP A 246 -15.45 21.88 5.72
N VAL A 247 -15.41 20.71 6.38
CA VAL A 247 -15.69 20.58 7.82
C VAL A 247 -14.70 21.39 8.65
N ARG A 248 -13.41 21.33 8.31
CA ARG A 248 -12.37 22.11 8.99
C ARG A 248 -12.55 23.60 8.82
N GLU A 249 -12.85 24.07 7.62
CA GLU A 249 -13.10 25.47 7.31
C GLU A 249 -14.30 26.00 8.12
N ASP A 250 -15.42 25.28 8.12
CA ASP A 250 -16.62 25.64 8.88
C ASP A 250 -16.35 25.73 10.39
N ILE A 251 -15.62 24.77 10.94
CA ILE A 251 -15.23 24.80 12.37
C ILE A 251 -14.29 25.97 12.65
N ALA A 252 -13.31 26.23 11.78
CA ALA A 252 -12.33 27.30 11.94
C ALA A 252 -12.96 28.71 11.87
N ASP A 253 -14.03 28.87 11.09
CA ASP A 253 -14.76 30.13 10.96
C ASP A 253 -15.86 30.31 12.01
N SER A 254 -16.10 29.30 12.86
CA SER A 254 -17.12 29.34 13.90
C SER A 254 -16.83 30.32 15.05
N ASP A 255 -17.89 30.80 15.71
CA ASP A 255 -17.82 31.57 16.97
C ASP A 255 -17.04 30.84 18.07
N GLU A 256 -16.97 29.51 18.00
CA GLU A 256 -16.22 28.72 18.97
C GLU A 256 -14.71 28.81 18.74
N ALA A 257 -14.27 28.71 17.49
CA ALA A 257 -12.87 28.94 17.12
C ALA A 257 -12.44 30.37 17.48
N GLU A 258 -13.31 31.37 17.25
CA GLU A 258 -13.05 32.75 17.69
C GLU A 258 -12.83 32.83 19.21
N ARG A 259 -13.71 32.21 20.01
CA ARG A 259 -13.58 32.19 21.47
C ARG A 259 -12.30 31.49 21.92
N ALA A 260 -11.90 30.41 21.25
CA ALA A 260 -10.68 29.68 21.54
C ALA A 260 -9.42 30.51 21.22
N ILE A 261 -9.37 31.15 20.06
CA ILE A 261 -8.28 32.06 19.67
C ILE A 261 -8.17 33.22 20.67
N ASN A 262 -9.28 33.87 21.00
CA ASN A 262 -9.32 34.96 21.97
C ASN A 262 -8.84 34.52 23.37
N ARG A 263 -9.15 33.29 23.78
CA ARG A 263 -8.62 32.72 25.03
C ARG A 263 -7.09 32.62 25.00
N ILE A 264 -6.51 32.11 23.91
CA ILE A 264 -5.04 32.03 23.75
C ILE A 264 -4.40 33.43 23.80
N TYR A 265 -5.01 34.40 23.10
CA TYR A 265 -4.56 35.79 23.13
C TYR A 265 -4.58 36.38 24.55
N ARG A 266 -5.65 36.14 25.32
CA ARG A 266 -5.73 36.62 26.71
C ARG A 266 -4.70 35.95 27.61
N GLU A 267 -4.48 34.65 27.45
CA GLU A 267 -3.50 33.90 28.24
C GLU A 267 -2.06 34.34 28.00
N ILE A 268 -1.70 34.69 26.76
CA ILE A 268 -0.31 35.03 26.39
C ILE A 268 -0.07 36.54 26.39
N LEU A 269 -1.02 37.32 25.84
CA LEU A 269 -0.88 38.75 25.58
C LEU A 269 -1.83 39.61 26.43
N GLY A 270 -2.67 39.03 27.29
CA GLY A 270 -3.54 39.77 28.20
C GLY A 270 -4.61 40.64 27.53
N ARG A 271 -4.91 40.40 26.25
CA ARG A 271 -5.93 41.11 25.46
C ARG A 271 -6.66 40.13 24.54
N ASN A 272 -7.77 40.55 23.95
CA ASN A 272 -8.38 39.81 22.84
C ASN A 272 -7.57 40.02 21.55
N ALA A 273 -7.76 39.11 20.59
CA ALA A 273 -7.28 39.31 19.24
C ALA A 273 -7.96 40.55 18.62
N ASP A 274 -7.22 41.31 17.84
CA ASP A 274 -7.81 42.29 16.91
C ASP A 274 -8.35 41.56 15.67
N ARG A 275 -9.08 42.30 14.81
CA ARG A 275 -9.73 41.72 13.62
C ARG A 275 -8.75 41.05 12.66
N ASP A 276 -7.54 41.60 12.52
CA ASP A 276 -6.54 41.05 11.62
C ASP A 276 -5.88 39.79 12.21
N GLY A 277 -5.56 39.80 13.49
CA GLY A 277 -5.04 38.64 14.22
C GLY A 277 -6.04 37.48 14.23
N LEU A 278 -7.31 37.76 14.52
CA LEU A 278 -8.37 36.76 14.51
C LEU A 278 -8.51 36.11 13.12
N ARG A 279 -8.66 36.93 12.06
CA ARG A 279 -8.75 36.45 10.68
C ARG A 279 -7.51 35.66 10.25
N THR A 280 -6.33 36.08 10.69
CA THR A 280 -5.07 35.41 10.37
C THR A 280 -5.07 33.98 10.92
N TYR A 281 -5.46 33.82 12.19
CA TYR A 281 -5.44 32.50 12.81
C TYR A 281 -6.64 31.62 12.43
N GLN A 282 -7.83 32.17 12.18
CA GLN A 282 -8.93 31.39 11.59
C GLN A 282 -8.53 30.79 10.23
N ARG A 283 -7.94 31.60 9.34
CA ARG A 283 -7.39 31.10 8.07
C ARG A 283 -6.24 30.10 8.24
N ALA A 284 -5.46 30.22 9.31
CA ALA A 284 -4.42 29.25 9.62
C ALA A 284 -5.04 27.90 10.01
N LEU A 285 -6.06 27.92 10.87
CA LEU A 285 -6.80 26.73 11.30
C LEU A 285 -7.50 26.05 10.12
N ALA A 286 -8.17 26.84 9.24
CA ALA A 286 -8.79 26.33 8.02
C ALA A 286 -7.79 25.63 7.09
N ARG A 287 -6.53 26.10 7.04
CA ARG A 287 -5.44 25.49 6.24
C ARG A 287 -4.68 24.37 6.95
N GLY A 288 -5.27 23.76 7.97
CA GLY A 288 -4.70 22.58 8.64
C GLY A 288 -3.72 22.88 9.78
N ARG A 289 -3.61 24.14 10.25
CA ARG A 289 -2.90 24.43 11.50
C ARG A 289 -3.76 24.05 12.70
N SER A 290 -3.13 23.73 13.83
CA SER A 290 -3.83 23.46 15.09
C SER A 290 -3.84 24.70 16.00
N LEU A 291 -4.74 24.74 16.99
CA LEU A 291 -4.69 25.75 18.05
C LEU A 291 -3.39 25.68 18.86
N ALA A 292 -2.80 24.49 19.01
CA ALA A 292 -1.48 24.33 19.62
C ALA A 292 -0.39 25.06 18.83
N ASP A 293 -0.49 25.04 17.50
CA ASP A 293 0.38 25.82 16.62
C ASP A 293 0.14 27.33 16.76
N VAL A 294 -1.13 27.77 16.78
CA VAL A 294 -1.50 29.18 17.02
C VAL A 294 -0.91 29.68 18.34
N ARG A 295 -1.07 28.90 19.42
CA ARG A 295 -0.51 29.18 20.74
C ARG A 295 1.00 29.33 20.71
N ARG A 296 1.70 28.46 19.99
CA ARG A 296 3.15 28.51 19.80
C ARG A 296 3.58 29.76 19.03
N ASP A 297 2.86 30.11 17.97
CA ASP A 297 3.16 31.27 17.14
C ASP A 297 3.00 32.58 17.94
N ILE A 298 1.91 32.71 18.70
CA ILE A 298 1.66 33.89 19.55
C ILE A 298 2.73 33.98 20.67
N LYS A 299 3.06 32.86 21.33
CA LYS A 299 4.11 32.83 22.37
C LYS A 299 5.47 33.29 21.86
N ASN A 300 5.79 32.96 20.60
CA ASN A 300 7.06 33.30 19.97
C ASN A 300 7.07 34.65 19.25
N SER A 301 5.92 35.33 19.19
CA SER A 301 5.75 36.61 18.49
C SER A 301 6.61 37.73 19.07
N SER A 302 6.91 38.73 18.26
CA SER A 302 7.61 39.95 18.71
C SER A 302 6.83 40.69 19.79
N GLU A 303 5.50 40.65 19.74
CA GLU A 303 4.62 41.24 20.75
C GLU A 303 4.79 40.56 22.12
N ALA A 304 4.76 39.23 22.17
CA ALA A 304 5.00 38.48 23.40
C ALA A 304 6.40 38.75 23.99
N ARG A 305 7.43 38.83 23.14
CA ARG A 305 8.80 39.16 23.57
C ARG A 305 8.93 40.57 24.14
N ARG A 306 8.18 41.53 23.61
CA ARG A 306 8.17 42.92 24.12
C ARG A 306 7.46 43.05 25.47
N ARG A 307 6.46 42.20 25.74
CA ARG A 307 5.74 42.16 27.03
C ARG A 307 6.56 41.52 28.16
N ASN A 308 7.46 40.58 27.84
CA ASN A 308 8.31 39.89 28.80
C ASN A 308 9.66 40.60 29.08
N ARG A 309 9.85 41.82 28.55
CA ARG A 309 11.00 42.69 28.85
C ARG A 309 10.55 43.80 29.78
#